data_AF-A0A914UJG5-F1
#
_entry.id   AF-A0A914UJG5-F1
#
_cell.length_a   1.000
_cell.length_b   1.000
_cell.length_c   1.000
_cell.angle_alpha   90.00
_cell.angle_beta   90.00
_cell.angle_gamma   90.00
#
_symmetry.space_group_name_H-M   'P 1'
#
loop_
_entity.id
_entity.type
_entity.pdbx_description
1 polymer ?
#
loop_
_entity_poly.entity_id
_entity_poly.type
_entity_poly.pdbx_seq_one_letter_code
_entity_poly.pdbx_strand_id
1 'polypeptide(L)'
;MFQPKRKSVYKVDFAKEFQGIKKGKDDYHAHCIPCKDEINLAAMGKTAIKQHQEKPKHKENAKAAATTRSLSNFMSSRSALTTTDDKTAAAEGAWAFHVATHNQSFSSTDCCSSEALFRTMFSDSDVAKNFSCGQNKTKEFYTTVIEYIDKWFRVELLPTNISWIMLSKKSVDYYEIVEMAEQVAPEIAKLDALFNEVAELNHMLQQIPDEIFGADTAEMKWHKIFKDNDMLPCLYKLVSIILSIQVAKSPVPL
;
A
#
# COMPACT_ATOMS: atom_id res chain seq x y z
N MET A 1 41.42 -4.03 -61.87
CA MET A 1 41.07 -4.79 -60.66
C MET A 1 40.13 -3.96 -59.79
N PHE A 2 38.83 -4.29 -59.75
CA PHE A 2 37.92 -3.71 -58.76
C PHE A 2 38.14 -4.41 -57.43
N GLN A 3 38.76 -3.74 -56.45
CA GLN A 3 38.82 -4.27 -55.10
C GLN A 3 37.41 -4.16 -54.46
N PRO A 4 36.86 -5.24 -53.87
CA PRO A 4 35.56 -5.18 -53.22
C PRO A 4 35.65 -4.25 -52.00
N LYS A 5 34.74 -3.28 -51.91
CA LYS A 5 34.67 -2.33 -50.78
C LYS A 5 34.54 -3.10 -49.47
N ARG A 6 35.48 -2.87 -48.55
CA ARG A 6 35.55 -3.54 -47.24
C ARG A 6 34.29 -3.22 -46.43
N LYS A 7 33.50 -4.24 -46.06
CA LYS A 7 32.28 -4.06 -45.27
C LYS A 7 32.63 -3.64 -43.84
N SER A 8 31.98 -2.60 -43.32
CA SER A 8 32.20 -2.12 -41.95
C SER A 8 31.26 -2.82 -40.96
N VAL A 9 31.81 -3.23 -39.81
CA VAL A 9 31.12 -3.97 -38.75
C VAL A 9 30.88 -3.06 -37.54
N TYR A 10 29.79 -3.31 -36.80
CA TYR A 10 29.48 -2.67 -35.53
C TYR A 10 30.60 -2.89 -34.53
N LYS A 11 31.07 -1.78 -33.93
CA LYS A 11 32.05 -1.81 -32.84
C LYS A 11 31.37 -1.36 -31.55
N VAL A 12 31.71 -2.01 -30.44
CA VAL A 12 31.19 -1.66 -29.10
C VAL A 12 31.48 -0.19 -28.76
N ASP A 13 32.57 0.37 -29.27
CA ASP A 13 32.93 1.78 -29.10
C ASP A 13 31.91 2.75 -29.72
N PHE A 14 31.11 2.32 -30.69
CA PHE A 14 30.03 3.16 -31.26
C PHE A 14 28.93 3.44 -30.24
N ALA A 15 28.66 2.54 -29.29
CA ALA A 15 27.70 2.81 -28.21
C ALA A 15 28.20 3.88 -27.22
N LYS A 16 29.51 4.00 -27.05
CA LYS A 16 30.14 5.03 -26.19
C LYS A 16 30.11 6.40 -26.86
N GLU A 17 30.33 6.43 -28.18
CA GLU A 17 30.39 7.67 -28.94
C GLU A 17 29.01 8.19 -29.37
N PHE A 18 28.04 7.30 -29.60
CA PHE A 18 26.69 7.65 -30.02
C PHE A 18 25.67 7.14 -29.00
N GLN A 19 25.23 8.04 -28.12
CA GLN A 19 24.24 7.73 -27.09
C GLN A 19 22.93 7.25 -27.73
N GLY A 20 22.43 6.09 -27.29
CA GLY A 20 21.20 5.49 -27.82
C GLY A 20 21.39 4.56 -29.03
N ILE A 21 22.63 4.20 -29.38
CA ILE A 21 22.93 3.21 -30.43
C ILE A 21 23.39 1.88 -29.81
N LYS A 22 22.78 0.76 -30.22
CA LYS A 22 23.11 -0.61 -29.80
C LYS A 22 23.43 -1.50 -31.01
N LYS A 23 23.94 -2.70 -30.76
CA LYS A 23 24.11 -3.72 -31.81
C LYS A 23 22.73 -4.04 -32.42
N GLY A 24 22.65 -4.09 -33.74
CA GLY A 24 21.45 -4.46 -34.49
C GLY A 24 21.30 -5.98 -34.63
N LYS A 25 20.50 -6.42 -35.62
CA LYS A 25 20.25 -7.84 -35.89
C LYS A 25 21.52 -8.63 -36.21
N ASP A 26 22.47 -8.01 -36.90
CA ASP A 26 23.73 -8.63 -37.29
C ASP A 26 24.91 -7.69 -37.07
N ASP A 27 26.12 -8.19 -37.34
CA ASP A 27 27.37 -7.45 -37.17
C ASP A 27 27.48 -6.23 -38.09
N TYR A 28 26.67 -6.11 -39.14
CA TYR A 28 26.66 -4.99 -40.08
C TYR A 28 25.51 -4.00 -39.82
N HIS A 29 24.69 -4.20 -38.79
CA HIS A 29 23.59 -3.31 -38.45
C HIS A 29 23.74 -2.73 -37.04
N ALA A 30 23.41 -1.45 -36.91
CA ALA A 30 23.23 -0.79 -35.61
C ALA A 30 21.74 -0.51 -35.37
N HIS A 31 21.29 -0.68 -34.14
CA HIS A 31 19.92 -0.34 -33.74
C HIS A 31 19.89 1.03 -33.05
N CYS A 32 18.98 1.89 -33.49
CA CYS A 32 18.74 3.20 -32.88
C CYS A 32 17.54 3.14 -31.93
N ILE A 33 17.77 3.32 -30.63
CA ILE A 33 16.74 3.20 -29.59
C ILE A 33 15.61 4.25 -29.76
N PRO A 34 15.90 5.55 -29.99
CA PRO A 34 14.83 6.53 -30.19
C PRO A 34 13.97 6.25 -31.44
N CYS A 35 14.58 5.79 -32.53
CA CYS A 35 13.89 5.58 -33.79
C CYS A 35 13.25 4.20 -33.93
N LYS A 36 13.65 3.23 -33.10
CA LYS A 36 13.35 1.80 -33.24
C LYS A 36 13.68 1.24 -34.64
N ASP A 37 14.65 1.86 -35.32
CA ASP A 37 15.07 1.53 -36.68
C ASP A 37 16.48 0.92 -36.69
N GLU A 38 16.78 0.17 -37.75
CA GLU A 38 18.11 -0.37 -38.02
C GLU A 38 18.88 0.48 -39.04
N ILE A 39 20.17 0.63 -38.78
CA ILE A 39 21.12 1.41 -39.57
C ILE A 39 22.11 0.42 -40.18
N ASN A 40 22.13 0.33 -41.50
CA ASN A 40 23.10 -0.50 -42.21
C ASN A 40 24.49 0.18 -42.20
N LEU A 41 25.46 -0.51 -41.62
CA LEU A 41 26.85 -0.07 -41.50
C LEU A 41 27.75 -0.63 -42.61
N ALA A 42 27.31 -1.63 -43.38
CA ALA A 42 28.16 -2.37 -44.30
C ALA A 42 28.92 -1.47 -45.30
N ALA A 43 28.26 -0.43 -45.83
CA ALA A 43 28.85 0.45 -46.84
C ALA A 43 29.55 1.70 -46.26
N MET A 44 29.04 2.25 -45.16
CA MET A 44 29.43 3.60 -44.69
C MET A 44 29.85 3.65 -43.21
N GLY A 45 29.78 2.52 -42.50
CA GLY A 45 30.21 2.39 -41.11
C GLY A 45 29.65 3.49 -40.21
N LYS A 46 30.55 4.12 -39.45
CA LYS A 46 30.24 5.23 -38.54
C LYS A 46 29.55 6.43 -39.21
N THR A 47 29.82 6.69 -40.49
CA THR A 47 29.18 7.79 -41.22
C THR A 47 27.68 7.56 -41.42
N ALA A 48 27.24 6.30 -41.52
CA ALA A 48 25.82 5.96 -41.59
C ALA A 48 25.07 6.35 -40.30
N ILE A 49 25.72 6.20 -39.14
CA ILE A 49 25.17 6.58 -37.84
C ILE A 49 25.02 8.11 -37.75
N LYS A 50 26.06 8.87 -38.14
CA LYS A 50 26.01 10.33 -38.18
C LYS A 50 24.90 10.84 -39.11
N GLN A 51 24.79 10.27 -40.31
CA GLN A 51 23.73 10.64 -41.26
C GLN A 51 22.34 10.28 -40.73
N HIS A 52 22.19 9.16 -40.01
CA HIS A 52 20.92 8.81 -39.38
C HIS A 52 20.51 9.85 -38.32
N GLN A 53 21.46 10.32 -37.49
CA GLN A 53 21.19 11.31 -36.44
C GLN A 53 20.76 12.67 -37.00
N GLU A 54 21.26 13.04 -38.18
CA GLU A 54 20.87 14.29 -38.84
C GLU A 54 19.46 14.27 -39.44
N LYS A 55 18.86 13.08 -39.63
CA LYS A 55 17.51 12.97 -40.21
C LYS A 55 16.46 13.58 -39.29
N PRO A 56 15.43 14.26 -39.85
CA PRO A 56 14.38 14.92 -39.06
C PRO A 56 13.65 13.94 -38.13
N LYS A 57 13.35 12.71 -38.62
CA LYS A 57 12.74 11.63 -37.84
C LYS A 57 13.52 11.33 -36.55
N HIS A 58 14.86 11.30 -36.61
CA HIS A 58 15.67 11.06 -35.44
C HIS A 58 15.63 12.23 -34.47
N LYS A 59 15.74 13.47 -34.97
CA LYS A 59 15.70 14.68 -34.13
C LYS A 59 14.38 14.81 -33.37
N GLU A 60 13.26 14.50 -34.00
CA GLU A 60 11.93 14.50 -33.37
C GLU A 60 11.79 13.38 -32.33
N ASN A 61 12.16 12.15 -32.68
CA ASN A 61 12.06 11.00 -31.78
C ASN A 61 13.03 11.11 -30.59
N ALA A 62 14.22 11.64 -30.79
CA ALA A 62 15.19 11.89 -29.72
C ALA A 62 14.69 12.95 -28.74
N LYS A 63 14.07 14.03 -29.24
CA LYS A 63 13.41 15.04 -28.39
C LYS A 63 12.26 14.44 -27.60
N ALA A 64 11.39 13.65 -28.24
CA ALA A 64 10.28 12.98 -27.56
C ALA A 64 10.74 11.96 -26.51
N ALA A 65 11.80 11.21 -26.78
CA ALA A 65 12.38 10.27 -25.83
C ALA A 65 13.05 10.96 -24.63
N ALA A 66 13.63 12.15 -24.83
CA ALA A 66 14.20 12.95 -23.73
C ALA A 66 13.13 13.58 -22.83
N THR A 67 11.96 13.92 -23.38
CA THR A 67 10.85 14.51 -22.61
C THR A 67 9.96 13.47 -21.94
N THR A 68 9.92 12.24 -22.45
CA THR A 68 9.08 11.17 -21.90
C THR A 68 9.82 10.40 -20.80
N ARG A 69 9.43 10.60 -19.54
CA ARG A 69 9.92 9.76 -18.42
C ARG A 69 9.33 8.36 -18.54
N SER A 70 10.19 7.33 -18.50
CA SER A 70 9.74 5.93 -18.51
C SER A 70 8.92 5.61 -17.25
N LEU A 71 7.72 5.04 -17.44
CA LEU A 71 6.86 4.53 -16.36
C LEU A 71 7.56 3.46 -15.49
N SER A 72 8.63 2.83 -15.99
CA SER A 72 9.46 1.90 -15.21
C SER A 72 10.11 2.54 -13.99
N ASN A 73 10.38 3.86 -14.01
CA ASN A 73 10.92 4.57 -12.86
C ASN A 73 9.86 4.88 -11.79
N PHE A 74 8.57 4.76 -12.14
CA PHE A 74 7.45 4.92 -11.22
C PHE A 74 7.03 3.59 -10.60
N MET A 75 7.30 2.46 -11.27
CA MET A 75 7.04 1.12 -10.76
C MET A 75 8.33 0.49 -10.24
N SER A 76 8.85 1.02 -9.13
CA SER A 76 9.75 0.22 -8.29
C SER A 76 8.93 -0.93 -7.70
N SER A 77 9.35 -2.16 -8.01
CA SER A 77 8.85 -3.38 -7.38
C SER A 77 8.76 -3.21 -5.87
N ARG A 78 7.63 -3.62 -5.25
CA ARG A 78 7.44 -3.72 -3.80
C ARG A 78 8.32 -4.83 -3.21
N SER A 79 9.64 -4.75 -3.38
CA SER A 79 10.60 -5.67 -2.75
C SER A 79 11.19 -5.00 -1.52
N ALA A 80 10.89 -5.57 -0.34
CA ALA A 80 11.53 -5.45 0.98
C ALA A 80 12.08 -4.08 1.43
N LEU A 81 11.96 -3.80 2.73
CA LEU A 81 12.47 -2.63 3.44
C LEU A 81 14.01 -2.55 3.38
N THR A 82 14.58 -2.24 2.22
CA THR A 82 16.01 -2.43 1.92
C THR A 82 16.80 -1.14 1.94
N THR A 83 16.14 0.02 1.79
CA THR A 83 16.83 1.31 1.89
C THR A 83 16.96 1.74 3.35
N THR A 84 18.08 2.37 3.70
CA THR A 84 18.27 2.99 5.03
C THR A 84 17.17 4.00 5.32
N ASP A 85 16.63 4.64 4.29
CA ASP A 85 15.53 5.59 4.39
C ASP A 85 14.22 4.91 4.82
N ASP A 86 13.88 3.74 4.26
CA ASP A 86 12.68 2.99 4.67
C ASP A 86 12.78 2.52 6.13
N LYS A 87 13.97 2.07 6.55
CA LYS A 87 14.22 1.70 7.96
C LYS A 87 14.13 2.90 8.89
N THR A 88 14.61 4.06 8.44
CA THR A 88 14.50 5.33 9.18
C THR A 88 13.04 5.74 9.31
N ALA A 89 12.28 5.71 8.22
CA ALA A 89 10.85 6.00 8.25
C ALA A 89 10.08 5.05 9.17
N ALA A 90 10.40 3.76 9.17
CA ALA A 90 9.80 2.79 10.09
C ALA A 90 10.13 3.08 11.56
N ALA A 91 11.38 3.43 11.87
CA ALA A 91 11.79 3.82 13.22
C ALA A 91 11.10 5.12 13.69
N GLU A 92 10.99 6.10 12.80
CA GLU A 92 10.29 7.36 13.06
C GLU A 92 8.79 7.15 13.28
N GLY A 93 8.15 6.27 12.49
CA GLY A 93 6.75 5.88 12.68
C GLY A 93 6.53 5.12 13.99
N ALA A 94 7.42 4.21 14.36
CA ALA A 94 7.37 3.50 15.64
C ALA A 94 7.51 4.48 16.83
N TRP A 95 8.40 5.46 16.73
CA TRP A 95 8.56 6.51 17.73
C TRP A 95 7.30 7.38 17.83
N ALA A 96 6.76 7.86 16.72
CA ALA A 96 5.54 8.66 16.70
C ALA A 96 4.34 7.89 17.29
N PHE A 97 4.23 6.60 16.98
CA PHE A 97 3.23 5.72 17.59
C PHE A 97 3.44 5.59 19.10
N HIS A 98 4.65 5.34 19.58
CA HIS A 98 4.96 5.28 21.01
C HIS A 98 4.52 6.55 21.74
N VAL A 99 4.90 7.72 21.23
CA VAL A 99 4.54 9.03 21.79
C VAL A 99 3.03 9.18 21.90
N ALA A 100 2.28 8.78 20.86
CA ALA A 100 0.81 8.80 20.87
C ALA A 100 0.21 7.82 21.88
N THR A 101 0.69 6.57 21.92
CA THR A 101 0.16 5.54 22.84
C THR A 101 0.36 5.89 24.32
N HIS A 102 1.41 6.63 24.64
CA HIS A 102 1.68 7.09 26.00
C HIS A 102 1.22 8.54 26.26
N ASN A 103 0.45 9.12 25.34
CA ASN A 103 -0.09 10.48 25.44
C ASN A 103 0.99 11.52 25.81
N GLN A 104 2.19 11.35 25.25
CA GLN A 104 3.32 12.23 25.48
C GLN A 104 3.20 13.50 24.63
N SER A 105 3.73 14.61 25.14
CA SER A 105 3.73 15.87 24.40
C SER A 105 4.53 15.74 23.11
N PHE A 106 4.00 16.19 21.97
CA PHE A 106 4.77 16.22 20.73
C PHE A 106 6.01 17.10 20.81
N SER A 107 5.99 18.16 21.63
CA SER A 107 7.19 18.99 21.86
C SER A 107 8.32 18.23 22.55
N SER A 108 8.02 17.14 23.27
CA SER A 108 9.05 16.29 23.88
C SER A 108 9.84 15.47 22.86
N THR A 109 9.39 15.40 21.60
CA THR A 109 10.08 14.68 20.52
C THR A 109 11.17 15.51 19.85
N ASP A 110 11.21 16.83 20.09
CA ASP A 110 12.23 17.67 19.50
C ASP A 110 13.62 17.30 20.01
N CYS A 111 13.76 16.93 21.29
CA CYS A 111 15.07 16.49 21.81
C CYS A 111 15.57 15.19 21.13
N CYS A 112 14.66 14.38 20.60
CA CYS A 112 15.02 13.15 19.90
C CYS A 112 15.51 13.42 18.46
N SER A 113 15.11 14.55 17.86
CA SER A 113 15.35 14.87 16.45
C SER A 113 16.31 16.04 16.23
N SER A 114 16.14 17.16 16.94
CA SER A 114 16.95 18.38 16.79
C SER A 114 18.16 18.38 17.74
N GLU A 115 18.00 17.89 18.97
CA GLU A 115 19.09 17.79 19.96
C GLU A 115 19.98 16.54 19.78
N ALA A 116 19.80 15.80 18.68
CA ALA A 116 20.63 14.66 18.30
C ALA A 116 20.75 13.56 19.39
N LEU A 117 19.76 13.42 20.29
CA LEU A 117 19.80 12.44 21.38
C LEU A 117 20.02 11.02 20.84
N PHE A 118 19.22 10.58 19.86
CA PHE A 118 19.38 9.25 19.28
C PHE A 118 20.70 9.10 18.51
N ARG A 119 21.18 10.16 17.83
CA ARG A 119 22.50 10.16 17.19
C ARG A 119 23.63 10.00 18.19
N THR A 120 23.47 10.55 19.39
CA THR A 120 24.46 10.51 20.46
C THR A 120 24.45 9.16 21.17
N MET A 121 23.25 8.66 21.49
CA MET A 121 23.07 7.35 22.13
C MET A 121 23.50 6.19 21.23
N PHE A 122 23.26 6.30 19.92
CA PHE A 122 23.49 5.24 18.94
C PHE A 122 24.36 5.75 17.78
N SER A 123 25.56 6.22 18.10
CA SER A 123 26.48 6.85 17.13
C SER A 123 26.94 5.93 15.97
N ASP A 124 26.88 4.63 16.19
CA ASP A 124 27.20 3.58 15.21
C ASP A 124 26.02 3.26 14.26
N SER A 125 24.80 3.67 14.59
CA SER A 125 23.61 3.37 13.79
C SER A 125 23.35 4.40 12.69
N ASP A 126 23.29 3.96 11.43
CA ASP A 126 22.91 4.82 10.31
C ASP A 126 21.44 5.29 10.36
N VAL A 127 20.54 4.48 10.94
CA VAL A 127 19.14 4.89 11.18
C VAL A 127 19.08 6.07 12.16
N ALA A 128 19.78 5.98 13.30
CA ALA A 128 19.87 7.07 14.27
C ALA A 128 20.48 8.34 13.67
N LYS A 129 21.53 8.24 12.83
CA LYS A 129 22.10 9.39 12.09
C LYS A 129 21.05 10.12 11.27
N ASN A 130 20.22 9.35 10.56
CA ASN A 130 19.18 9.90 9.68
C ASN A 130 17.86 10.21 10.39
N PHE A 131 17.72 9.86 11.66
CA PHE A 131 16.50 10.09 12.43
C PHE A 131 16.23 11.60 12.58
N SER A 132 15.05 12.03 12.16
CA SER A 132 14.65 13.44 12.08
C SER A 132 13.23 13.69 12.59
N CYS A 133 12.60 12.73 13.26
CA CYS A 133 11.22 12.81 13.71
C CYS A 133 11.06 13.65 14.98
N GLY A 134 10.92 14.96 14.78
CA GLY A 134 10.55 15.93 15.83
C GLY A 134 9.06 16.19 15.89
N GLN A 135 8.68 17.28 16.56
CA GLN A 135 7.27 17.61 16.84
C GLN A 135 6.43 17.65 15.56
N ASN A 136 6.92 18.33 14.52
CA ASN A 136 6.17 18.52 13.29
C ASN A 136 5.90 17.20 12.56
N LYS A 137 6.93 16.35 12.44
CA LYS A 137 6.83 15.06 11.75
C LYS A 137 5.98 14.06 12.53
N THR A 138 6.09 14.08 13.86
CA THR A 138 5.23 13.30 14.77
C THR A 138 3.76 13.71 14.63
N LYS A 139 3.49 15.03 14.60
CA LYS A 139 2.14 15.57 14.40
C LYS A 139 1.59 15.19 13.02
N GLU A 140 2.38 15.33 11.96
CA GLU A 140 1.98 14.98 10.60
C GLU A 140 1.67 13.50 10.44
N PHE A 141 2.47 12.62 11.04
CA PHE A 141 2.17 11.18 11.12
C PHE A 141 0.80 10.94 11.74
N TYR A 142 0.52 11.56 12.88
CA TYR A 142 -0.75 11.40 13.58
C TYR A 142 -1.93 11.96 12.78
N THR A 143 -1.81 13.15 12.20
CA THR A 143 -2.83 13.73 11.33
C THR A 143 -3.11 12.83 10.13
N THR A 144 -2.07 12.29 9.49
CA THR A 144 -2.23 11.35 8.36
C THR A 144 -2.97 10.08 8.78
N VAL A 145 -2.66 9.53 9.95
CA VAL A 145 -3.35 8.36 10.50
C VAL A 145 -4.82 8.68 10.78
N ILE A 146 -5.12 9.82 11.39
CA ILE A 146 -6.51 10.26 11.61
C ILE A 146 -7.24 10.42 10.29
N GLU A 147 -6.67 11.14 9.33
CA GLU A 147 -7.30 11.35 8.02
C GLU A 147 -7.55 10.04 7.29
N TYR A 148 -6.60 9.09 7.39
CA TYR A 148 -6.78 7.75 6.85
C TYR A 148 -7.93 7.02 7.55
N ILE A 149 -7.96 7.00 8.88
CA ILE A 149 -9.03 6.36 9.65
C ILE A 149 -10.36 7.03 9.34
N ASP A 150 -10.46 8.36 9.34
CA ASP A 150 -11.70 9.06 9.06
C ASP A 150 -12.20 8.80 7.63
N LYS A 151 -11.29 8.80 6.66
CA LYS A 151 -11.60 8.49 5.26
C LYS A 151 -12.14 7.08 5.06
N TRP A 152 -11.57 6.09 5.75
CA TRP A 152 -11.88 4.68 5.50
C TRP A 152 -12.86 4.07 6.51
N PHE A 153 -12.91 4.60 7.73
CA PHE A 153 -13.72 4.07 8.82
C PHE A 153 -14.84 5.01 9.25
N ARG A 154 -14.95 6.24 8.71
CA ARG A 154 -16.05 7.20 8.97
C ARG A 154 -16.49 7.13 10.43
N VAL A 155 -15.64 7.57 11.35
CA VAL A 155 -15.83 7.35 12.81
C VAL A 155 -17.17 7.90 13.31
N GLU A 156 -17.76 8.86 12.61
CA GLU A 156 -19.12 9.40 12.83
C GLU A 156 -20.27 8.40 12.59
N LEU A 157 -20.02 7.27 11.92
CA LEU A 157 -20.99 6.20 11.62
C LEU A 157 -20.91 5.04 12.62
N LEU A 158 -20.22 5.24 13.75
CA LEU A 158 -20.25 4.25 14.82
C LEU A 158 -21.67 4.17 15.38
N PRO A 159 -22.30 2.98 15.34
CA PRO A 159 -23.67 2.85 15.80
C PRO A 159 -23.75 3.18 17.28
N THR A 160 -24.76 3.98 17.65
CA THR A 160 -25.04 4.35 19.04
C THR A 160 -25.46 3.15 19.89
N ASN A 161 -25.94 2.06 19.26
CA ASN A 161 -26.38 0.84 19.93
C ASN A 161 -25.68 -0.42 19.37
N ILE A 162 -24.54 -0.78 19.96
CA ILE A 162 -23.82 -2.04 19.69
C ILE A 162 -24.24 -3.18 20.64
N SER A 163 -25.33 -3.03 21.39
CA SER A 163 -25.67 -3.98 22.46
C SER A 163 -26.00 -5.39 21.92
N TRP A 164 -26.58 -5.49 20.73
CA TRP A 164 -26.91 -6.76 20.10
C TRP A 164 -25.66 -7.56 19.70
N ILE A 165 -24.53 -6.90 19.38
CA ILE A 165 -23.25 -7.56 19.09
C ILE A 165 -22.72 -8.31 20.31
N MET A 166 -23.00 -7.82 21.52
CA MET A 166 -22.56 -8.49 22.75
C MET A 166 -23.29 -9.81 23.01
N LEU A 167 -24.40 -10.04 22.31
CA LEU A 167 -25.28 -11.19 22.51
C LEU A 167 -25.52 -11.40 24.01
N SER A 168 -25.99 -10.34 24.69
CA SER A 168 -26.29 -10.40 26.14
C SER A 168 -27.67 -11.01 26.41
N LYS A 169 -28.50 -11.12 25.37
CA LYS A 169 -29.83 -11.74 25.39
C LYS A 169 -29.87 -12.85 24.34
N LYS A 170 -30.69 -13.88 24.56
CA LYS A 170 -30.94 -14.96 23.58
C LYS A 170 -31.81 -14.53 22.39
N SER A 171 -31.89 -13.25 22.14
CA SER A 171 -32.62 -12.67 21.03
C SER A 171 -32.02 -11.32 20.68
N VAL A 172 -32.02 -11.01 19.40
CA VAL A 172 -31.62 -9.72 18.83
C VAL A 172 -32.78 -9.14 18.03
N ASP A 173 -32.93 -7.82 18.10
CA ASP A 173 -33.95 -7.11 17.35
C ASP A 173 -33.46 -6.86 15.90
N TYR A 174 -34.30 -7.20 14.93
CA TYR A 174 -34.00 -6.99 13.52
C TYR A 174 -33.73 -5.52 13.18
N TYR A 175 -34.51 -4.60 13.74
CA TYR A 175 -34.38 -3.18 13.45
C TYR A 175 -33.08 -2.59 14.00
N GLU A 176 -32.59 -3.07 15.16
CA GLU A 176 -31.27 -2.70 15.68
C GLU A 176 -30.14 -3.14 14.74
N ILE A 177 -30.28 -4.30 14.10
CA ILE A 177 -29.31 -4.83 13.14
C ILE A 177 -29.37 -4.05 11.82
N VAL A 178 -30.58 -3.74 11.32
CA VAL A 178 -30.75 -2.98 10.07
C VAL A 178 -30.23 -1.56 10.22
N GLU A 179 -30.55 -0.86 11.31
CA GLU A 179 -30.05 0.49 11.56
C GLU A 179 -28.51 0.52 11.52
N MET A 180 -27.88 -0.50 12.09
CA MET A 180 -26.43 -0.66 12.06
C MET A 180 -25.90 -1.00 10.66
N ALA A 181 -26.59 -1.89 9.94
CA ALA A 181 -26.23 -2.24 8.57
C ALA A 181 -26.34 -1.02 7.65
N GLU A 182 -27.36 -0.17 7.78
CA GLU A 182 -27.53 1.04 6.97
C GLU A 182 -26.37 2.03 7.15
N GLN A 183 -25.79 2.08 8.35
CA GLN A 183 -24.65 2.96 8.64
C GLN A 183 -23.32 2.38 8.16
N VAL A 184 -23.08 1.10 8.40
CA VAL A 184 -21.75 0.48 8.24
C VAL A 184 -21.60 -0.31 6.94
N ALA A 185 -22.68 -0.90 6.44
CA ALA A 185 -22.70 -1.73 5.24
C ALA A 185 -24.07 -1.63 4.51
N PRO A 186 -24.40 -0.48 3.88
CA PRO A 186 -25.73 -0.20 3.34
C PRO A 186 -26.19 -1.20 2.27
N GLU A 187 -25.25 -1.90 1.63
CA GLU A 187 -25.53 -2.97 0.68
C GLU A 187 -26.13 -4.21 1.33
N ILE A 188 -25.85 -4.45 2.62
CA ILE A 188 -26.36 -5.58 3.39
C ILE A 188 -27.77 -5.27 3.91
N ALA A 189 -28.00 -4.04 4.38
CA ALA A 189 -29.27 -3.60 4.97
C ALA A 189 -30.49 -3.77 4.06
N LYS A 190 -30.27 -3.72 2.74
CA LYS A 190 -31.33 -3.77 1.71
C LYS A 190 -31.66 -5.19 1.25
N LEU A 191 -31.01 -6.21 1.80
CA LEU A 191 -31.21 -7.60 1.38
C LEU A 191 -32.26 -8.28 2.25
N ASP A 192 -33.28 -8.87 1.61
CA ASP A 192 -34.24 -9.76 2.29
C ASP A 192 -33.55 -10.95 2.98
N ALA A 193 -32.36 -11.31 2.49
CA ALA A 193 -31.50 -12.31 3.12
C ALA A 193 -31.15 -11.96 4.57
N LEU A 194 -30.92 -10.68 4.89
CA LEU A 194 -30.57 -10.25 6.25
C LEU A 194 -31.71 -10.55 7.23
N PHE A 195 -32.96 -10.32 6.83
CA PHE A 195 -34.12 -10.64 7.68
C PHE A 195 -34.19 -12.14 8.01
N ASN A 196 -34.02 -12.99 7.01
CA ASN A 196 -34.04 -14.44 7.18
C ASN A 196 -32.88 -14.91 8.09
N GLU A 197 -31.69 -14.35 7.89
CA GLU A 197 -30.52 -14.65 8.72
C GLU A 197 -30.72 -14.23 10.18
N VAL A 198 -31.37 -13.09 10.44
CA VAL A 198 -31.69 -12.65 11.81
C VAL A 198 -32.71 -13.58 12.47
N ALA A 199 -33.71 -14.04 11.72
CA ALA A 199 -34.67 -15.02 12.22
C ALA A 199 -33.98 -16.34 12.59
N GLU A 200 -33.08 -16.82 11.73
CA GLU A 200 -32.30 -18.04 11.97
C GLU A 200 -31.35 -17.88 13.16
N LEU A 201 -30.64 -16.76 13.25
CA LEU A 201 -29.82 -16.42 14.40
C LEU A 201 -30.62 -16.49 15.70
N ASN A 202 -31.80 -15.87 15.75
CA ASN A 202 -32.66 -15.92 16.92
C ASN A 202 -33.08 -17.35 17.28
N HIS A 203 -33.35 -18.20 16.28
CA HIS A 203 -33.63 -19.61 16.51
C HIS A 203 -32.42 -20.33 17.15
N MET A 204 -31.21 -20.09 16.64
CA MET A 204 -29.97 -20.66 17.18
C MET A 204 -29.69 -20.20 18.61
N LEU A 205 -29.86 -18.91 18.91
CA LEU A 205 -29.59 -18.34 20.23
C LEU A 205 -30.46 -18.98 21.32
N GLN A 206 -31.68 -19.38 20.99
CA GLN A 206 -32.58 -20.10 21.92
C GLN A 206 -32.09 -21.51 22.25
N GLN A 207 -31.35 -22.16 21.34
CA GLN A 207 -30.82 -23.51 21.52
C GLN A 207 -29.53 -23.54 22.35
N ILE A 208 -28.85 -22.41 22.54
CA ILE A 208 -27.60 -22.34 23.30
C ILE A 208 -27.89 -22.40 24.81
N PRO A 209 -27.22 -23.27 25.60
CA PRO A 209 -27.36 -23.32 27.06
C PRO A 209 -26.96 -22.00 27.76
N ASP A 210 -27.71 -21.59 28.78
CA ASP A 210 -27.48 -20.32 29.52
C ASP A 210 -26.10 -20.23 30.18
N GLU A 211 -25.61 -21.35 30.70
CA GLU A 211 -24.30 -21.46 31.36
C GLU A 211 -23.14 -21.11 30.41
N ILE A 212 -23.29 -21.43 29.12
CA ILE A 212 -22.30 -21.16 28.08
C ILE A 212 -22.42 -19.72 27.57
N PHE A 213 -23.65 -19.21 27.50
CA PHE A 213 -23.94 -17.90 26.95
C PHE A 213 -23.46 -16.73 27.82
N GLY A 214 -23.39 -16.91 29.15
CA GLY A 214 -22.97 -15.86 30.09
C GLY A 214 -21.46 -15.69 30.26
N ALA A 215 -20.66 -16.72 29.97
CA ALA A 215 -19.23 -16.75 30.31
C ALA A 215 -18.29 -16.26 29.19
N ASP A 216 -18.72 -16.35 27.94
CA ASP A 216 -17.88 -16.05 26.77
C ASP A 216 -17.85 -14.55 26.40
N THR A 217 -16.75 -14.09 25.78
CA THR A 217 -16.69 -12.78 25.13
C THR A 217 -17.56 -12.75 23.87
N ALA A 218 -17.89 -11.55 23.37
CA ALA A 218 -18.69 -11.40 22.15
C ALA A 218 -18.07 -12.13 20.95
N GLU A 219 -16.74 -12.02 20.79
CA GLU A 219 -15.99 -12.68 19.71
C GLU A 219 -16.08 -14.19 19.80
N MET A 220 -15.98 -14.76 21.01
CA MET A 220 -16.09 -16.19 21.23
C MET A 220 -17.49 -16.71 20.92
N LYS A 221 -18.54 -15.95 21.28
CA LYS A 221 -19.94 -16.28 20.95
C LYS A 221 -20.16 -16.28 19.44
N TRP A 222 -19.74 -15.21 18.74
CA TRP A 222 -19.89 -15.12 17.28
C TRP A 222 -19.06 -16.18 16.55
N HIS A 223 -17.85 -16.49 17.03
CA HIS A 223 -17.06 -17.58 16.48
C HIS A 223 -17.82 -18.90 16.56
N LYS A 224 -18.43 -19.23 17.70
CA LYS A 224 -19.24 -20.46 17.85
C LYS A 224 -20.45 -20.49 16.91
N ILE A 225 -21.12 -19.34 16.71
CA ILE A 225 -22.26 -19.24 15.80
C ILE A 225 -21.84 -19.47 14.35
N PHE A 226 -20.70 -18.91 13.91
CA PHE A 226 -20.25 -18.98 12.52
C PHE A 226 -19.41 -20.21 12.17
N LYS A 227 -18.79 -20.88 13.15
CA LYS A 227 -17.82 -21.96 12.92
C LYS A 227 -18.37 -23.11 12.07
N ASP A 228 -19.67 -23.41 12.20
CA ASP A 228 -20.33 -24.52 11.52
C ASP A 228 -21.56 -24.06 10.70
N ASN A 229 -21.71 -22.74 10.47
CA ASN A 229 -22.93 -22.19 9.85
C ASN A 229 -22.65 -21.21 8.70
N ASP A 230 -22.64 -21.74 7.48
CA ASP A 230 -22.54 -20.96 6.23
C ASP A 230 -23.87 -20.26 5.85
N MET A 231 -24.96 -20.46 6.61
CA MET A 231 -26.28 -19.88 6.29
C MET A 231 -26.42 -18.41 6.68
N LEU A 232 -25.42 -17.82 7.35
CA LEU A 232 -25.46 -16.45 7.85
C LEU A 232 -24.43 -15.51 7.19
N PRO A 233 -24.32 -15.43 5.85
CA PRO A 233 -23.27 -14.67 5.17
C PRO A 233 -23.39 -13.15 5.34
N CYS A 234 -24.61 -12.59 5.39
CA CYS A 234 -24.83 -11.16 5.61
C CYS A 234 -24.43 -10.76 7.03
N LEU A 235 -24.88 -11.52 8.02
CA LEU A 235 -24.53 -11.32 9.43
C LEU A 235 -23.04 -11.54 9.67
N TYR A 236 -22.43 -12.57 9.08
CA TYR A 236 -20.99 -12.79 9.17
C TYR A 236 -20.21 -11.57 8.67
N LYS A 237 -20.55 -11.07 7.49
CA LYS A 237 -19.88 -9.89 6.92
C LYS A 237 -20.08 -8.65 7.80
N LEU A 238 -21.31 -8.40 8.25
CA LEU A 238 -21.65 -7.26 9.09
C LEU A 238 -20.91 -7.31 10.44
N VAL A 239 -21.01 -8.43 11.17
CA VAL A 239 -20.35 -8.65 12.46
C VAL A 239 -18.83 -8.58 12.32
N SER A 240 -18.26 -9.13 11.25
CA SER A 240 -16.82 -9.06 10.99
C SER A 240 -16.34 -7.62 10.84
N ILE A 241 -17.09 -6.78 10.11
CA ILE A 241 -16.77 -5.36 9.97
C ILE A 241 -16.85 -4.67 11.34
N ILE A 242 -17.92 -4.89 12.09
CA ILE A 242 -18.15 -4.22 13.39
C ILE A 242 -17.10 -4.63 14.44
N LEU A 243 -16.82 -5.94 14.58
CA LEU A 243 -15.81 -6.42 15.52
C LEU A 243 -14.41 -5.95 15.15
N SER A 244 -14.08 -5.85 13.85
CA SER A 244 -12.80 -5.28 13.41
C SER A 244 -12.64 -3.81 13.84
N ILE A 245 -13.75 -3.06 13.92
CA ILE A 245 -13.76 -1.67 14.41
C ILE A 245 -13.61 -1.60 15.94
N GLN A 246 -14.23 -2.53 16.69
CA GLN A 246 -14.14 -2.55 18.16
C GLN A 246 -12.79 -3.06 18.68
N VAL A 247 -12.18 -4.06 18.02
CA VAL A 247 -10.83 -4.56 18.39
C VAL A 247 -9.77 -3.47 18.26
N ALA A 248 -9.91 -2.56 17.29
CA ALA A 248 -9.03 -1.40 17.15
C ALA A 248 -9.13 -0.40 18.32
N LYS A 249 -10.15 -0.51 19.17
CA LYS A 249 -10.43 0.39 20.30
C LYS A 249 -10.22 -0.24 21.67
N SER A 250 -10.04 -1.55 21.76
CA SER A 250 -9.72 -2.17 23.04
C SER A 250 -8.32 -1.72 23.45
N PRO A 251 -8.16 -0.95 24.53
CA PRO A 251 -6.83 -0.74 25.08
C PRO A 251 -6.29 -2.13 25.41
N VAL A 252 -5.14 -2.47 24.82
CA VAL A 252 -4.38 -3.66 25.22
C VAL A 252 -4.33 -3.65 26.75
N PRO A 253 -4.72 -4.76 27.43
CA PRO A 253 -4.73 -4.78 28.88
C PRO A 253 -3.34 -4.41 29.40
N LEU A 254 -3.30 -3.44 30.32
CA LEU A 254 -2.13 -3.06 31.10
C LEU A 254 -1.51 -4.27 31.82
#